data_AF-A0A1E5SSI1-F1
#
_entry.id   AF-A0A1E5SSI1-F1
#
_cell.length_a   1.000
_cell.length_b   1.000
_cell.length_c   1.000
_cell.angle_alpha   90.00
_cell.angle_beta   90.00
_cell.angle_gamma   90.00
#
_symmetry.space_group_name_H-M   'P 1'
#
loop_
_entity.id
_entity.type
_entity.pdbx_description
1 polymer ?
#
loop_
_entity_poly.entity_id
_entity_poly.type
_entity_poly.pdbx_seq_one_letter_code
_entity_poly.pdbx_strand_id
1 'polypeptide(L)'
;MLFLRSLFIAVLFGWINLHHGFAQITCESLNASINTGFAEDSPSISNDGKALIFLRSKSDDWPSSIYKHAYWASLETNEVQKLTSFGDSLYTISFGKDDRTILFSKRIVHQDGDQIVLYRAELDSGIWKTINLTERYGLKGSYAHEVADGSLYFYDFEGEKGSGIYRAQFLNPGFNEPQWQGDNISTKGTTAFDAWVAKHESWMIYSKYFEDTTEEMKSGFYHARKNDNGWQSARIDILPYGWGASLSMKSGYFYFTDGDDILQCPISSLNLPFGN
;
A
#
# COMPACT_ATOMS: atom_id res chain seq x y z
N MET A 1 -28.16 -31.31 72.31
CA MET A 1 -27.54 -31.82 71.06
C MET A 1 -28.22 -31.08 69.92
N LEU A 2 -27.64 -29.94 69.49
CA LEU A 2 -28.25 -28.98 68.58
C LEU A 2 -27.94 -29.30 67.12
N PHE A 3 -28.96 -29.19 66.27
CA PHE A 3 -28.88 -29.10 64.81
C PHE A 3 -28.25 -27.76 64.40
N LEU A 4 -27.31 -27.77 63.45
CA LEU A 4 -26.99 -26.59 62.64
C LEU A 4 -27.10 -26.93 61.15
N ARG A 5 -28.00 -26.22 60.46
CA ARG A 5 -28.15 -26.18 59.01
C ARG A 5 -27.13 -25.19 58.44
N SER A 6 -26.46 -25.55 57.36
CA SER A 6 -25.68 -24.60 56.55
C SER A 6 -26.42 -24.26 55.26
N LEU A 7 -26.55 -22.95 55.05
CA LEU A 7 -27.31 -22.23 54.03
C LEU A 7 -26.47 -22.11 52.74
N PHE A 8 -27.02 -22.46 51.58
CA PHE A 8 -26.44 -22.16 50.27
C PHE A 8 -26.79 -20.72 49.87
N ILE A 9 -25.80 -19.88 49.62
CA ILE A 9 -25.95 -18.57 48.99
C ILE A 9 -25.67 -18.74 47.49
N ALA A 10 -26.70 -18.56 46.66
CA ALA A 10 -26.56 -18.41 45.22
C ALA A 10 -26.26 -16.95 44.90
N VAL A 11 -25.07 -16.66 44.35
CA VAL A 11 -24.73 -15.35 43.81
C VAL A 11 -25.16 -15.32 42.35
N LEU A 12 -26.22 -14.56 42.03
CA LEU A 12 -26.58 -14.19 40.67
C LEU A 12 -25.54 -13.20 40.13
N PHE A 13 -24.71 -13.61 39.18
CA PHE A 13 -23.99 -12.68 38.31
C PHE A 13 -24.87 -12.35 37.10
N GLY A 14 -25.48 -11.18 37.12
CA GLY A 14 -26.10 -10.59 35.94
C GLY A 14 -25.02 -10.16 34.95
N TRP A 15 -25.00 -10.80 33.78
CA TRP A 15 -24.21 -10.36 32.64
C TRP A 15 -24.86 -9.10 32.05
N ILE A 16 -24.26 -7.95 32.30
CA ILE A 16 -24.60 -6.72 31.58
C ILE A 16 -23.86 -6.78 30.25
N ASN A 17 -24.55 -7.14 29.18
CA ASN A 17 -24.07 -6.94 27.81
C ASN A 17 -24.08 -5.44 27.50
N LEU A 18 -22.96 -4.76 27.75
CA LEU A 18 -22.68 -3.45 27.18
C LEU A 18 -22.29 -3.64 25.71
N HIS A 19 -23.28 -3.81 24.83
CA HIS A 19 -23.09 -3.62 23.39
C HIS A 19 -22.91 -2.11 23.13
N HIS A 20 -21.68 -1.63 23.30
CA HIS A 20 -21.27 -0.41 22.62
C HIS A 20 -21.30 -0.73 21.13
N GLY A 21 -22.30 -0.20 20.43
CA GLY A 21 -22.40 -0.27 18.98
C GLY A 21 -21.25 0.48 18.34
N PHE A 22 -20.09 -0.14 18.26
CA PHE A 22 -19.07 0.27 17.32
C PHE A 22 -19.65 -0.01 15.93
N ALA A 23 -19.90 1.04 15.15
CA ALA A 23 -20.22 0.90 13.75
C ALA A 23 -19.08 0.08 13.12
N GLN A 24 -19.40 -1.14 12.67
CA GLN A 24 -18.44 -2.00 12.00
C GLN A 24 -18.04 -1.30 10.71
N ILE A 25 -16.76 -0.97 10.60
CA ILE A 25 -16.22 -0.37 9.39
C ILE A 25 -16.07 -1.51 8.39
N THR A 26 -16.85 -1.43 7.32
CA THR A 26 -16.82 -2.41 6.22
C THR A 26 -16.01 -1.81 5.09
N CYS A 27 -14.76 -2.26 4.97
CA CYS A 27 -14.09 -2.18 3.68
C CYS A 27 -14.77 -3.19 2.75
N GLU A 28 -14.98 -2.79 1.50
CA GLU A 28 -15.76 -3.56 0.53
C GLU A 28 -14.89 -3.92 -0.67
N SER A 29 -15.01 -5.16 -1.15
CA SER A 29 -14.46 -5.55 -2.44
C SER A 29 -15.02 -4.68 -3.55
N LEU A 30 -14.15 -4.29 -4.47
CA LEU A 30 -14.59 -3.67 -5.71
C LEU A 30 -15.40 -4.65 -6.56
N ASN A 31 -16.08 -4.10 -7.57
CA ASN A 31 -16.99 -4.88 -8.40
C ASN A 31 -16.25 -5.94 -9.23
N ALA A 32 -17.01 -6.89 -9.80
CA ALA A 32 -16.47 -8.05 -10.50
C ALA A 32 -15.72 -7.76 -11.83
N SER A 33 -15.73 -6.51 -12.35
CA SER A 33 -14.87 -6.16 -13.49
C SER A 33 -13.41 -5.92 -13.04
N ILE A 34 -13.24 -5.47 -11.80
CA ILE A 34 -11.93 -5.26 -11.16
C ILE A 34 -11.51 -6.53 -10.43
N ASN A 35 -12.34 -7.03 -9.51
CA ASN A 35 -12.05 -8.24 -8.73
C ASN A 35 -12.56 -9.47 -9.47
N THR A 36 -11.66 -10.18 -10.14
CA THR A 36 -12.05 -11.23 -11.09
C THR A 36 -11.85 -12.65 -10.57
N GLY A 37 -11.44 -12.78 -9.31
CA GLY A 37 -11.06 -14.04 -8.70
C GLY A 37 -9.62 -14.48 -9.03
N PHE A 38 -8.89 -13.67 -9.81
CA PHE A 38 -7.43 -13.75 -9.90
C PHE A 38 -6.81 -12.80 -8.89
N ALA A 39 -5.61 -13.09 -8.39
CA ALA A 39 -4.94 -12.14 -7.50
C ALA A 39 -4.75 -10.76 -8.16
N GLU A 40 -5.41 -9.74 -7.59
CA GLU A 40 -5.27 -8.33 -7.93
C GLU A 40 -4.36 -7.59 -6.95
N ASP A 41 -3.48 -6.72 -7.46
CA ASP A 41 -2.38 -6.14 -6.70
C ASP A 41 -2.09 -4.68 -7.07
N SER A 42 -1.42 -3.96 -6.19
CA SER A 42 -0.91 -2.60 -6.37
C SER A 42 -1.97 -1.62 -6.92
N PRO A 43 -3.19 -1.56 -6.32
CA PRO A 43 -4.16 -0.55 -6.69
C PRO A 43 -3.57 0.85 -6.49
N SER A 44 -3.78 1.71 -7.46
CA SER A 44 -3.38 3.11 -7.38
C SER A 44 -4.45 4.00 -8.00
N ILE A 45 -4.99 4.93 -7.21
CA ILE A 45 -6.05 5.84 -7.63
C ILE A 45 -5.47 7.10 -8.29
N SER A 46 -6.10 7.56 -9.37
CA SER A 46 -5.75 8.80 -10.06
C SER A 46 -5.97 10.03 -9.16
N ASN A 47 -5.28 11.12 -9.47
CA ASN A 47 -5.37 12.39 -8.75
C ASN A 47 -6.76 13.03 -8.84
N ASP A 48 -7.56 12.69 -9.84
CA ASP A 48 -8.97 13.08 -9.94
C ASP A 48 -9.94 12.16 -9.19
N GLY A 49 -9.47 10.99 -8.73
CA GLY A 49 -10.28 10.01 -8.01
C GLY A 49 -11.23 9.20 -8.90
N LYS A 50 -11.08 9.27 -10.23
CA LYS A 50 -12.01 8.66 -11.19
C LYS A 50 -11.50 7.37 -11.82
N ALA A 51 -10.20 7.11 -11.73
CA ALA A 51 -9.58 5.95 -12.36
C ALA A 51 -8.68 5.21 -11.38
N LEU A 52 -8.65 3.89 -11.52
CA LEU A 52 -7.74 3.01 -10.81
C LEU A 52 -6.78 2.38 -11.82
N ILE A 53 -5.50 2.31 -11.49
CA ILE A 53 -4.56 1.40 -12.15
C ILE A 53 -4.19 0.30 -11.15
N PHE A 54 -4.08 -0.93 -11.63
CA PHE A 54 -3.75 -2.08 -10.80
C PHE A 54 -3.07 -3.17 -11.64
N LEU A 55 -2.52 -4.16 -10.94
CA LEU A 55 -1.96 -5.36 -11.52
C LEU A 55 -2.93 -6.52 -11.33
N ARG A 56 -2.99 -7.42 -12.31
CA ARG A 56 -3.68 -8.71 -12.18
C ARG A 56 -2.77 -9.84 -12.62
N SER A 57 -2.75 -10.91 -11.84
CA SER A 57 -2.01 -12.14 -12.14
C SER A 57 -2.55 -12.83 -13.39
N LYS A 58 -1.68 -13.50 -14.14
CA LYS A 58 -2.07 -14.26 -15.34
C LYS A 58 -2.73 -15.60 -14.99
N SER A 59 -2.43 -16.13 -13.81
CA SER A 59 -2.90 -17.41 -13.29
C SER A 59 -2.78 -17.39 -11.77
N ASP A 60 -3.62 -18.18 -11.11
CA ASP A 60 -3.57 -18.42 -9.66
C ASP A 60 -2.51 -19.47 -9.29
N ASP A 61 -1.99 -20.19 -10.29
CA ASP A 61 -0.94 -21.19 -10.08
C ASP A 61 0.41 -20.50 -9.88
N TRP A 62 1.07 -20.81 -8.77
CA TRP A 62 2.49 -20.50 -8.58
C TRP A 62 3.35 -21.40 -9.49
N PRO A 63 4.42 -20.90 -10.15
CA PRO A 63 4.94 -19.53 -10.09
C PRO A 63 4.34 -18.58 -11.12
N SER A 64 3.36 -19.00 -11.94
CA SER A 64 2.82 -18.13 -12.99
C SER A 64 2.09 -16.88 -12.48
N SER A 65 1.68 -16.87 -11.21
CA SER A 65 1.16 -15.68 -10.52
C SER A 65 2.16 -14.54 -10.35
N ILE A 66 3.47 -14.78 -10.57
CA ILE A 66 4.47 -13.69 -10.62
C ILE A 66 4.35 -12.85 -11.91
N TYR A 67 3.70 -13.37 -12.95
CA TYR A 67 3.48 -12.63 -14.19
C TYR A 67 2.16 -11.85 -14.09
N LYS A 68 2.28 -10.56 -13.80
CA LYS A 68 1.14 -9.65 -13.73
C LYS A 68 1.13 -8.70 -14.92
N HIS A 69 -0.07 -8.30 -15.32
CA HIS A 69 -0.30 -7.25 -16.31
C HIS A 69 -0.98 -6.06 -15.67
N ALA A 70 -0.75 -4.87 -16.23
CA ALA A 70 -1.41 -3.65 -15.80
C ALA A 70 -2.81 -3.52 -16.40
N TYR A 71 -3.73 -3.02 -15.61
CA TYR A 71 -5.10 -2.72 -16.00
C TYR A 71 -5.46 -1.31 -15.54
N TRP A 72 -6.19 -0.60 -16.38
CA TRP A 72 -6.82 0.68 -16.06
C TRP A 72 -8.31 0.45 -15.92
N ALA A 73 -8.92 0.98 -14.85
CA ALA A 73 -10.34 0.91 -14.61
C ALA A 73 -10.92 2.31 -14.44
N SER A 74 -12.03 2.58 -15.13
CA SER A 74 -12.89 3.73 -14.87
C SER A 74 -13.81 3.39 -13.69
N LEU A 75 -13.76 4.18 -12.63
CA LEU A 75 -14.66 4.00 -11.48
C LEU A 75 -16.07 4.56 -11.74
N GLU A 76 -16.23 5.42 -12.74
CA GLU A 76 -17.54 5.95 -13.14
C GLU A 76 -18.30 4.98 -14.05
N THR A 77 -17.61 4.32 -14.99
CA THR A 77 -18.23 3.42 -15.99
C THR A 77 -18.04 1.93 -15.66
N ASN A 78 -17.19 1.59 -14.68
CA ASN A 78 -16.74 0.23 -14.37
C ASN A 78 -16.06 -0.50 -15.55
N GLU A 79 -15.64 0.24 -16.57
CA GLU A 79 -14.89 -0.30 -17.70
C GLU A 79 -13.45 -0.58 -17.29
N VAL A 80 -12.94 -1.73 -17.70
CA VAL A 80 -11.58 -2.18 -17.39
C VAL A 80 -10.84 -2.50 -18.68
N GLN A 81 -9.66 -1.92 -18.85
CA GLN A 81 -8.79 -2.08 -20.02
C GLN A 81 -7.43 -2.59 -19.59
N LYS A 82 -6.94 -3.64 -20.27
CA LYS A 82 -5.54 -4.09 -20.16
C LYS A 82 -4.59 -3.09 -20.82
N LEU A 83 -3.51 -2.73 -20.13
CA LEU A 83 -2.46 -1.86 -20.65
C LEU A 83 -1.28 -2.70 -21.17
N THR A 84 -1.11 -2.74 -22.48
CA THR A 84 -0.07 -3.59 -23.13
C THR A 84 1.30 -2.93 -23.21
N SER A 85 1.38 -1.61 -23.02
CA SER A 85 2.62 -0.83 -23.18
C SER A 85 3.72 -1.17 -22.16
N PHE A 86 3.37 -1.81 -21.04
CA PHE A 86 4.31 -2.11 -19.95
C PHE A 86 4.85 -3.55 -20.02
N GLY A 87 4.34 -4.37 -20.94
CA GLY A 87 4.71 -5.77 -21.11
C GLY A 87 4.15 -6.67 -20.01
N ASP A 88 4.80 -7.82 -19.87
CA ASP A 88 4.46 -8.88 -18.93
C ASP A 88 5.57 -8.94 -17.86
N SER A 89 5.28 -9.46 -16.66
CA SER A 89 6.20 -9.49 -15.49
C SER A 89 6.30 -8.20 -14.66
N LEU A 90 5.21 -7.43 -14.61
CA LEU A 90 5.10 -6.32 -13.66
C LEU A 90 5.05 -6.85 -12.23
N TYR A 91 5.78 -6.16 -11.35
CA TYR A 91 5.80 -6.46 -9.92
C TYR A 91 4.97 -5.45 -9.13
N THR A 92 5.10 -4.15 -9.42
CA THR A 92 4.26 -3.08 -8.83
C THR A 92 3.91 -2.02 -9.86
N ILE A 93 2.84 -1.27 -9.63
CA ILE A 93 2.44 -0.12 -10.45
C ILE A 93 1.77 0.97 -9.61
N SER A 94 1.95 2.23 -9.99
CA SER A 94 1.25 3.36 -9.38
C SER A 94 1.13 4.55 -10.35
N PHE A 95 0.11 5.38 -10.15
CA PHE A 95 0.08 6.70 -10.75
C PHE A 95 1.18 7.58 -10.14
N GLY A 96 1.80 8.41 -10.98
CA GLY A 96 2.64 9.52 -10.54
C GLY A 96 1.83 10.77 -10.20
N LYS A 97 2.52 11.91 -10.11
CA LYS A 97 1.95 13.15 -9.57
C LYS A 97 0.87 13.83 -10.42
N ASP A 98 0.66 13.40 -11.66
CA ASP A 98 -0.11 14.14 -12.67
C ASP A 98 -1.04 13.30 -13.58
N ASP A 99 -1.31 12.04 -13.24
CA ASP A 99 -2.13 11.08 -14.03
C ASP A 99 -1.61 10.79 -15.46
N ARG A 100 -0.52 11.43 -15.86
CA ARG A 100 0.22 11.22 -17.11
C ARG A 100 1.58 10.57 -16.86
N THR A 101 1.88 10.31 -15.60
CA THR A 101 3.06 9.59 -15.15
C THR A 101 2.61 8.28 -14.52
N ILE A 102 3.32 7.20 -14.82
CA ILE A 102 3.18 5.90 -14.14
C ILE A 102 4.56 5.50 -13.61
N LEU A 103 4.60 5.07 -12.36
CA LEU A 103 5.74 4.34 -11.82
C LEU A 103 5.41 2.86 -11.85
N PHE A 104 6.38 2.03 -12.23
CA PHE A 104 6.19 0.58 -12.17
C PHE A 104 7.53 -0.09 -11.97
N SER A 105 7.49 -1.32 -11.44
CA SER A 105 8.67 -2.16 -11.38
C SER A 105 8.44 -3.48 -12.09
N LYS A 106 9.54 -4.06 -12.59
CA LYS A 106 9.54 -5.38 -13.21
C LYS A 106 10.38 -6.32 -12.38
N ARG A 107 9.90 -7.56 -12.25
CA ARG A 107 10.71 -8.67 -11.76
C ARG A 107 11.35 -9.35 -12.96
N ILE A 108 12.67 -9.33 -13.00
CA ILE A 108 13.49 -9.99 -14.02
C ILE A 108 14.11 -11.22 -13.36
N VAL A 109 13.67 -12.39 -13.80
CA VAL A 109 14.14 -13.67 -13.25
C VAL A 109 15.43 -14.06 -13.95
N HIS A 110 16.54 -14.13 -13.19
CA HIS A 110 17.83 -14.64 -13.67
C HIS A 110 18.20 -15.94 -12.95
N GLN A 111 19.13 -16.70 -13.52
CA GLN A 111 19.65 -17.94 -12.89
C GLN A 111 20.34 -17.66 -11.55
N ASP A 112 20.95 -16.48 -11.40
CA ASP A 112 21.71 -16.07 -10.21
C ASP A 112 20.86 -15.32 -9.16
N GLY A 113 19.56 -15.17 -9.42
CA GLY A 113 18.62 -14.47 -8.55
C GLY A 113 17.70 -13.51 -9.30
N ASP A 114 16.58 -13.16 -8.68
CA ASP A 114 15.64 -12.22 -9.26
C ASP A 114 16.10 -10.77 -9.04
N GLN A 115 15.97 -9.95 -10.07
CA GLN A 115 16.22 -8.51 -10.00
C GLN A 115 14.89 -7.75 -10.10
N ILE A 116 14.68 -6.80 -9.19
CA ILE A 116 13.60 -5.81 -9.33
C ILE A 116 14.16 -4.53 -9.93
N VAL A 117 13.54 -4.08 -11.02
CA VAL A 117 13.95 -2.89 -11.76
C VAL A 117 12.83 -1.86 -11.77
N LEU A 118 13.13 -0.64 -11.33
CA LEU A 118 12.19 0.46 -11.24
C LEU A 118 12.19 1.32 -12.51
N TYR A 119 11.00 1.65 -12.98
CA TYR A 119 10.79 2.47 -14.17
C TYR A 119 9.82 3.62 -13.89
N ARG A 120 9.95 4.67 -14.70
CA ARG A 120 8.98 5.76 -14.81
C ARG A 120 8.55 5.91 -16.26
N ALA A 121 7.25 5.94 -16.51
CA ALA A 121 6.65 6.18 -17.80
C ALA A 121 5.94 7.53 -17.82
N GLU A 122 6.10 8.28 -18.92
CA GLU A 122 5.34 9.50 -19.18
C GLU A 122 4.52 9.33 -20.45
N LEU A 123 3.26 9.77 -20.41
CA LEU A 123 2.36 9.76 -21.55
C LEU A 123 2.58 11.02 -22.41
N ASP A 124 3.19 10.82 -23.57
CA ASP A 124 3.39 11.86 -24.57
C ASP A 124 2.69 11.48 -25.88
N SER A 125 1.74 12.32 -26.30
CA SER A 125 1.01 12.16 -27.57
C SER A 125 0.36 10.78 -27.73
N GLY A 126 -0.16 10.22 -26.63
CA GLY A 126 -0.81 8.91 -26.59
C GLY A 126 0.16 7.73 -26.47
N ILE A 127 1.47 7.97 -26.39
CA ILE A 127 2.50 6.94 -26.29
C ILE A 127 3.22 7.06 -24.94
N TRP A 128 3.34 5.94 -24.24
CA TRP A 128 4.14 5.85 -23.01
C TRP A 128 5.63 5.81 -23.33
N LYS A 129 6.38 6.78 -22.83
CA LYS A 129 7.85 6.83 -22.90
C LYS A 129 8.42 6.40 -21.55
N THR A 130 9.17 5.31 -21.54
CA THR A 130 9.70 4.69 -20.31
C THR A 130 11.17 5.02 -20.09
N ILE A 131 11.55 5.30 -18.85
CA ILE A 131 12.94 5.45 -18.39
C ILE A 131 13.19 4.42 -17.28
N ASN A 132 14.31 3.69 -17.39
CA ASN A 132 14.81 2.81 -16.33
C ASN A 132 15.48 3.63 -15.23
N LEU A 133 14.82 3.79 -14.08
CA LEU A 133 15.33 4.58 -12.97
C LEU A 133 16.46 3.88 -12.23
N THR A 134 16.42 2.54 -12.16
CA THR A 134 17.48 1.74 -11.53
C THR A 134 18.79 1.87 -12.30
N GLU A 135 18.78 1.69 -13.62
CA GLU A 135 19.99 1.81 -14.43
C GLU A 135 20.49 3.26 -14.53
N ARG A 136 19.57 4.21 -14.69
CA ARG A 136 19.93 5.61 -14.95
C ARG A 136 20.38 6.36 -13.70
N TYR A 137 19.81 6.04 -12.54
CA TYR A 137 19.99 6.80 -11.30
C TYR A 137 20.33 5.93 -10.09
N GLY A 138 20.52 4.62 -10.25
CA GLY A 138 20.88 3.73 -9.16
C GLY A 138 19.74 3.44 -8.17
N LEU A 139 18.49 3.80 -8.49
CA LEU A 139 17.34 3.57 -7.61
C LEU A 139 16.96 2.08 -7.60
N LYS A 140 17.48 1.33 -6.62
CA LYS A 140 17.24 -0.10 -6.43
C LYS A 140 16.03 -0.32 -5.54
N GLY A 141 14.85 -0.49 -6.13
CA GLY A 141 13.65 -0.64 -5.31
C GLY A 141 12.36 -0.85 -6.06
N SER A 142 11.27 -0.83 -5.30
CA SER A 142 9.90 -1.02 -5.79
C SER A 142 8.91 -0.21 -4.94
N TYR A 143 7.62 -0.44 -5.15
CA TYR A 143 6.53 0.21 -4.40
C TYR A 143 6.70 1.73 -4.34
N ALA A 144 6.96 2.32 -5.51
CA ALA A 144 7.32 3.72 -5.62
C ALA A 144 6.07 4.61 -5.68
N HIS A 145 6.16 5.78 -5.04
CA HIS A 145 5.15 6.82 -5.02
C HIS A 145 5.80 8.18 -5.30
N GLU A 146 5.25 8.93 -6.26
CA GLU A 146 5.75 10.25 -6.65
C GLU A 146 4.97 11.35 -5.93
N VAL A 147 5.67 12.24 -5.23
CA VAL A 147 5.05 13.42 -4.59
C VAL A 147 5.07 14.63 -5.52
N ALA A 148 4.47 15.74 -5.08
CA ALA A 148 4.16 16.89 -5.94
C ALA A 148 5.39 17.52 -6.62
N ASP A 149 6.56 17.48 -5.99
CA ASP A 149 7.82 18.02 -6.54
C ASP A 149 8.55 17.04 -7.48
N GLY A 150 8.01 15.83 -7.69
CA GLY A 150 8.63 14.76 -8.48
C GLY A 150 9.55 13.84 -7.67
N SER A 151 9.77 14.10 -6.38
CA SER A 151 10.53 13.20 -5.51
C SER A 151 9.81 11.86 -5.35
N LEU A 152 10.58 10.80 -5.13
CA LEU A 152 10.09 9.44 -4.98
C LEU A 152 10.23 8.98 -3.55
N TYR A 153 9.17 8.36 -3.03
CA TYR A 153 9.23 7.44 -1.89
C TYR A 153 9.16 6.03 -2.44
N PHE A 154 10.03 5.14 -1.99
CA PHE A 154 10.05 3.76 -2.49
C PHE A 154 10.62 2.80 -1.45
N TYR A 155 10.31 1.52 -1.61
CA TYR A 155 10.91 0.45 -0.85
C TYR A 155 12.25 0.05 -1.47
N ASP A 156 13.33 0.25 -0.74
CA ASP A 156 14.67 -0.24 -1.10
C ASP A 156 14.93 -1.57 -0.37
N PHE A 157 15.37 -2.59 -1.11
CA PHE A 157 15.66 -3.92 -0.59
C PHE A 157 17.05 -4.01 0.06
N GLU A 158 17.97 -3.14 -0.35
CA GLU A 158 19.42 -3.21 -0.06
C GLU A 158 19.98 -1.89 0.45
N GLY A 159 19.12 -0.96 0.87
CA GLY A 159 19.56 0.35 1.30
C GLY A 159 20.56 0.29 2.46
N GLU A 160 21.37 1.33 2.62
CA GLU A 160 22.49 1.37 3.58
C GLU A 160 22.09 1.01 5.02
N LYS A 161 20.85 1.31 5.41
CA LYS A 161 20.31 1.04 6.75
C LYS A 161 19.42 -0.21 6.81
N GLY A 162 19.43 -1.02 5.76
CA GLY A 162 18.57 -2.18 5.57
C GLY A 162 17.36 -1.86 4.71
N SER A 163 16.48 -2.85 4.60
CA SER A 163 15.26 -2.77 3.82
C SER A 163 14.23 -1.83 4.46
N GLY A 164 13.58 -1.00 3.65
CA GLY A 164 12.58 -0.06 4.16
C GLY A 164 12.26 1.07 3.19
N ILE A 165 11.63 2.12 3.72
CA ILE A 165 11.18 3.26 2.93
C ILE A 165 12.30 4.30 2.84
N TYR A 166 12.70 4.59 1.61
CA TYR A 166 13.66 5.64 1.27
C TYR A 166 12.97 6.74 0.46
N ARG A 167 13.57 7.95 0.48
CA ARG A 167 13.16 9.09 -0.35
C ARG A 167 14.31 9.51 -1.25
N ALA A 168 14.07 9.63 -2.55
CA ALA A 168 14.98 10.25 -3.50
C ALA A 168 14.38 11.57 -3.99
N GLN A 169 15.08 12.68 -3.73
CA GLN A 169 14.69 14.02 -4.16
C GLN A 169 14.92 14.21 -5.64
N PHE A 170 13.94 14.75 -6.36
CA PHE A 170 14.09 15.10 -7.76
C PHE A 170 14.97 16.35 -7.95
N LEU A 171 15.95 16.27 -8.85
CA LEU A 171 16.94 17.33 -9.13
C LEU A 171 16.85 17.94 -10.52
N ASN A 172 15.94 17.46 -11.38
CA ASN A 172 15.72 17.90 -12.76
C ASN A 172 17.01 18.14 -13.62
N PRO A 173 17.51 17.15 -14.37
CA PRO A 173 17.06 15.77 -14.42
C PRO A 173 17.69 14.93 -13.31
N GLY A 174 16.97 13.90 -12.89
CA GLY A 174 17.50 12.86 -12.01
C GLY A 174 17.16 13.05 -10.54
N PHE A 175 17.85 12.28 -9.71
CA PHE A 175 17.58 12.16 -8.29
C PHE A 175 18.88 12.25 -7.50
N ASN A 176 18.76 12.70 -6.24
CA ASN A 176 19.86 12.53 -5.29
C ASN A 176 19.96 11.06 -4.83
N GLU A 177 20.99 10.79 -4.03
CA GLU A 177 21.11 9.51 -3.34
C GLU A 177 19.91 9.26 -2.40
N PRO A 178 19.33 8.04 -2.38
CA PRO A 178 18.20 7.71 -1.53
C PRO A 178 18.47 7.94 -0.05
N GLN A 179 17.51 8.56 0.64
CA GLN A 179 17.60 8.88 2.06
C GLN A 179 16.62 8.05 2.88
N TRP A 180 17.13 7.35 3.90
CA TRP A 180 16.33 6.61 4.87
C TRP A 180 15.31 7.51 5.57
N GLN A 181 14.05 7.06 5.65
CA GLN A 181 12.97 7.83 6.28
C GLN A 181 12.86 7.62 7.80
N GLY A 182 13.78 6.89 8.41
CA GLY A 182 13.91 6.80 9.87
C GLY A 182 13.31 5.55 10.47
N ASP A 183 13.85 5.17 11.64
CA ASP A 183 13.58 3.88 12.30
C ASP A 183 12.16 3.79 12.86
N ASN A 184 11.47 4.92 13.00
CA ASN A 184 10.06 5.01 13.36
C ASN A 184 9.15 4.49 12.24
N ILE A 185 9.60 4.53 10.98
CA ILE A 185 8.90 3.97 9.84
C ILE A 185 9.34 2.52 9.63
N SER A 186 10.63 2.37 9.33
CA SER A 186 11.28 1.10 8.97
C SER A 186 12.09 0.59 10.16
N THR A 187 11.40 -0.03 11.11
CA THR A 187 12.00 -0.52 12.35
C THR A 187 12.78 -1.81 12.09
N LYS A 188 13.92 -2.01 12.75
CA LYS A 188 14.66 -3.28 12.67
C LYS A 188 13.76 -4.48 13.01
N GLY A 189 13.86 -5.56 12.23
CA GLY A 189 13.03 -6.77 12.36
C GLY A 189 11.63 -6.63 11.76
N THR A 190 11.40 -5.55 11.02
CA THR A 190 10.16 -5.31 10.28
C THR A 190 10.50 -4.83 8.87
N THR A 191 9.60 -5.09 7.93
CA THR A 191 9.70 -4.54 6.58
C THR A 191 8.54 -3.57 6.39
N ALA A 192 8.88 -2.31 6.12
CA ALA A 192 7.92 -1.26 5.79
C ALA A 192 8.06 -0.89 4.31
N PHE A 193 6.94 -0.84 3.60
CA PHE A 193 6.90 -0.72 2.14
C PHE A 193 5.57 -0.09 1.69
N ASP A 194 5.48 0.23 0.40
CA ASP A 194 4.25 0.69 -0.24
C ASP A 194 3.61 1.92 0.39
N ALA A 195 4.41 2.99 0.41
CA ALA A 195 4.03 4.23 1.04
C ALA A 195 3.24 5.12 0.07
N TRP A 196 1.98 5.38 0.39
CA TRP A 196 1.28 6.55 -0.13
C TRP A 196 1.65 7.78 0.70
N VAL A 197 2.15 8.83 0.07
CA VAL A 197 2.60 10.05 0.75
C VAL A 197 1.77 11.25 0.30
N ALA A 198 1.30 12.05 1.26
CA ALA A 198 0.54 13.26 0.97
C ALA A 198 1.38 14.26 0.15
N LYS A 199 0.71 15.07 -0.67
CA LYS A 199 1.37 16.02 -1.61
C LYS A 199 2.41 16.95 -0.98
N HIS A 200 2.21 17.32 0.28
CA HIS A 200 3.11 18.20 1.05
C HIS A 200 4.02 17.44 2.02
N GLU A 201 4.08 16.11 1.90
CA GLU A 201 4.92 15.22 2.73
C GLU A 201 4.69 15.39 4.24
N SER A 202 3.49 15.81 4.64
CA SER A 202 3.14 16.02 6.05
C SER A 202 2.70 14.73 6.75
N TRP A 203 2.22 13.75 5.99
CA TRP A 203 1.84 12.44 6.48
C TRP A 203 1.92 11.39 5.35
N MET A 204 1.92 10.10 5.73
CA MET A 204 1.90 8.95 4.83
C MET A 204 1.06 7.80 5.41
N ILE A 205 0.64 6.88 4.55
CA ILE A 205 0.14 5.54 4.92
C ILE A 205 1.03 4.53 4.23
N TYR A 206 1.38 3.46 4.92
CA TYR A 206 2.26 2.42 4.40
C TYR A 206 1.95 1.07 5.01
N SER A 207 2.43 0.02 4.35
CA SER A 207 2.30 -1.36 4.79
C SER A 207 3.51 -1.74 5.63
N LYS A 208 3.29 -2.52 6.70
CA LYS A 208 4.37 -3.03 7.54
C LYS A 208 4.08 -4.45 7.95
N TYR A 209 5.05 -5.34 7.81
CA TYR A 209 5.01 -6.67 8.41
C TYR A 209 6.20 -6.91 9.33
N PHE A 210 5.99 -7.78 10.31
CA PHE A 210 7.01 -8.21 11.26
C PHE A 210 7.62 -9.53 10.78
N GLU A 211 8.94 -9.61 10.75
CA GLU A 211 9.65 -10.81 10.29
C GLU A 211 9.59 -11.95 11.32
N ASP A 212 9.41 -11.59 12.60
CA ASP A 212 9.14 -12.54 13.68
C ASP A 212 7.66 -12.89 13.72
N THR A 213 7.37 -14.18 13.47
CA THR A 213 6.00 -14.76 13.50
C THR A 213 5.26 -14.54 14.83
N THR A 214 5.97 -14.32 15.94
CA THR A 214 5.32 -14.05 17.24
C THR A 214 4.68 -12.66 17.31
N GLU A 215 5.05 -11.75 16.40
CA GLU A 215 4.50 -10.40 16.30
C GLU A 215 3.66 -10.19 15.03
N GLU A 216 3.33 -11.25 14.29
CA GLU A 216 2.61 -11.17 13.02
C GLU A 216 1.27 -10.41 13.13
N MET A 217 0.60 -10.51 14.28
CA MET A 217 -0.64 -9.76 14.58
C MET A 217 -0.46 -8.23 14.57
N LYS A 218 0.78 -7.73 14.64
CA LYS A 218 1.11 -6.31 14.52
C LYS A 218 1.30 -5.88 13.06
N SER A 219 1.43 -6.81 12.11
CA SER A 219 1.43 -6.50 10.68
C SER A 219 0.13 -5.79 10.30
N GLY A 220 0.21 -4.85 9.37
CA GLY A 220 -0.93 -4.06 8.96
C GLY A 220 -0.55 -2.78 8.23
N PHE A 221 -1.55 -1.92 8.06
CA PHE A 221 -1.33 -0.55 7.65
C PHE A 221 -0.95 0.32 8.83
N TYR A 222 -0.02 1.22 8.57
CA TYR A 222 0.43 2.25 9.50
C TYR A 222 0.24 3.60 8.84
N HIS A 223 -0.05 4.60 9.66
CA HIS A 223 0.05 5.99 9.24
C HIS A 223 1.21 6.65 9.97
N ALA A 224 1.85 7.60 9.32
CA ALA A 224 2.87 8.42 9.96
C ALA A 224 2.68 9.90 9.67
N ARG A 225 2.99 10.74 10.66
CA ARG A 225 2.97 12.20 10.55
C ARG A 225 4.39 12.75 10.72
N LYS A 226 4.76 13.70 9.88
CA LYS A 226 6.06 14.37 9.96
C LYS A 226 5.99 15.55 10.95
N ASN A 227 6.96 15.65 11.85
CA ASN A 227 7.17 16.79 12.74
C ASN A 227 8.67 17.15 12.79
N ASP A 228 9.03 18.10 13.67
CA ASP A 228 10.42 18.56 13.82
C ASP A 228 11.41 17.46 14.23
N ASN A 229 10.92 16.37 14.83
CA ASN A 229 11.69 15.20 15.22
C ASN A 229 11.63 14.06 14.19
N GLY A 230 11.13 14.34 12.98
CA GLY A 230 10.96 13.35 11.91
C GLY A 230 9.58 12.68 11.91
N TRP A 231 9.52 11.45 11.41
CA TRP A 231 8.26 10.72 11.28
C TRP A 231 7.83 10.08 12.60
N GLN A 232 6.55 10.23 12.94
CA GLN A 232 5.89 9.56 14.06
C GLN A 232 4.83 8.61 13.52
N SER A 233 4.90 7.32 13.86
CA SER A 233 4.06 6.28 13.27
C SER A 233 3.10 5.64 14.28
N ALA A 234 1.92 5.26 13.81
CA ALA A 234 0.96 4.45 14.55
C ALA A 234 0.22 3.49 13.60
N ARG A 235 -0.21 2.35 14.15
CA ARG A 235 -0.97 1.32 13.41
C ARG A 235 -2.40 1.79 13.18
N ILE A 236 -2.99 1.44 12.04
CA ILE A 236 -4.41 1.64 11.76
C ILE A 236 -5.13 0.33 12.13
N ASP A 237 -5.52 0.19 13.40
CA ASP A 237 -6.03 -1.08 13.95
C ASP A 237 -7.34 -1.59 13.33
N ILE A 238 -8.07 -0.71 12.63
CA ILE A 238 -9.33 -1.06 11.99
C ILE A 238 -9.15 -1.74 10.63
N LEU A 239 -7.95 -1.67 10.04
CA LEU A 239 -7.65 -2.31 8.78
C LEU A 239 -7.00 -3.67 8.99
N PRO A 240 -7.32 -4.67 8.13
CA PRO A 240 -6.57 -5.91 8.12
C PRO A 240 -5.15 -5.68 7.60
N TYR A 241 -4.33 -6.74 7.63
CA TYR A 241 -3.11 -6.74 6.85
C TYR A 241 -3.43 -6.73 5.35
N GLY A 242 -2.61 -6.02 4.60
CA GLY A 242 -2.72 -5.86 3.16
C GLY A 242 -1.59 -4.98 2.66
N TRP A 243 -1.61 -4.68 1.36
CA TRP A 243 -0.68 -3.76 0.72
C TRP A 243 -1.36 -3.03 -0.44
N GLY A 244 -0.62 -2.26 -1.23
CA GLY A 244 -1.17 -1.41 -2.28
C GLY A 244 -1.83 -0.15 -1.74
N ALA A 245 -1.28 0.46 -0.69
CA ALA A 245 -1.90 1.62 -0.06
C ALA A 245 -2.12 2.75 -1.07
N SER A 246 -3.37 3.13 -1.31
CA SER A 246 -3.68 4.22 -2.23
C SER A 246 -4.88 5.05 -1.76
N LEU A 247 -4.71 6.36 -1.71
CA LEU A 247 -5.70 7.24 -1.09
C LEU A 247 -6.08 8.40 -2.00
N SER A 248 -7.38 8.67 -2.12
CA SER A 248 -7.88 9.85 -2.81
C SER A 248 -8.86 10.63 -1.96
N MET A 249 -8.47 11.84 -1.58
CA MET A 249 -9.36 12.79 -0.91
C MET A 249 -10.53 13.23 -1.79
N LYS A 250 -10.41 13.09 -3.12
CA LYS A 250 -11.49 13.45 -4.06
C LYS A 250 -12.56 12.37 -4.16
N SER A 251 -12.16 11.09 -4.21
CA SER A 251 -13.14 10.01 -4.16
C SER A 251 -13.65 9.78 -2.73
N GLY A 252 -12.85 10.14 -1.72
CA GLY A 252 -13.17 9.90 -0.31
C GLY A 252 -12.84 8.49 0.16
N TYR A 253 -12.06 7.73 -0.63
CA TYR A 253 -11.72 6.33 -0.36
C TYR A 253 -10.23 6.06 -0.26
N PHE A 254 -9.91 5.08 0.57
CA PHE A 254 -8.65 4.36 0.62
C PHE A 254 -8.83 3.01 -0.08
N TYR A 255 -7.89 2.66 -0.95
CA TYR A 255 -7.85 1.42 -1.69
C TYR A 255 -6.61 0.63 -1.28
N PHE A 256 -6.75 -0.69 -1.23
CA PHE A 256 -5.67 -1.62 -0.94
C PHE A 256 -6.03 -3.03 -1.44
N THR A 257 -5.09 -3.96 -1.40
CA THR A 257 -5.32 -5.39 -1.67
C THR A 257 -4.99 -6.20 -0.42
N ASP A 258 -5.72 -7.29 -0.19
CA ASP A 258 -5.40 -8.33 0.80
C ASP A 258 -4.61 -9.49 0.19
N GLY A 259 -4.32 -9.42 -1.11
CA GLY A 259 -3.64 -10.44 -1.91
C GLY A 259 -4.54 -11.16 -2.90
N ASP A 260 -5.85 -11.13 -2.65
CA ASP A 260 -6.85 -11.70 -3.54
C ASP A 260 -7.61 -10.58 -4.25
N ASP A 261 -8.27 -9.72 -3.47
CA ASP A 261 -9.18 -8.69 -3.94
C ASP A 261 -8.62 -7.28 -3.74
N ILE A 262 -9.02 -6.34 -4.61
CA ILE A 262 -8.91 -4.91 -4.29
C ILE A 262 -10.12 -4.50 -3.44
N LEU A 263 -9.83 -3.94 -2.28
CA LEU A 263 -10.77 -3.45 -1.28
C LEU A 263 -10.77 -1.91 -1.27
N GLN A 264 -11.92 -1.32 -0.93
CA GLN A 264 -12.04 0.11 -0.66
C GLN A 264 -12.66 0.37 0.72
N CYS A 265 -12.17 1.39 1.43
CA CYS A 265 -12.73 1.86 2.70
C CYS A 265 -12.97 3.37 2.64
N PRO A 266 -14.08 3.89 3.18
CA PRO A 266 -14.27 5.33 3.32
C PRO A 266 -13.16 5.93 4.18
N ILE A 267 -12.50 6.99 3.73
CA ILE A 267 -11.40 7.64 4.48
C ILE A 267 -11.88 8.09 5.88
N SER A 268 -13.14 8.55 5.97
CA SER A 268 -13.77 8.97 7.23
C SER A 268 -13.84 7.87 8.29
N SER A 269 -13.74 6.60 7.89
CA SER A 269 -13.77 5.46 8.81
C SER A 269 -12.39 5.15 9.40
N LEU A 270 -11.31 5.60 8.76
CA LEU A 270 -9.95 5.20 9.15
C LEU A 270 -9.40 5.97 10.37
N ASN A 271 -10.14 6.96 10.89
CA ASN A 271 -9.74 7.83 12.01
C ASN A 271 -8.31 8.39 11.85
N LEU A 272 -7.97 8.70 10.60
CA LEU A 272 -6.65 9.23 10.24
C LEU A 272 -6.56 10.70 10.65
N PRO A 273 -5.33 11.20 10.92
CA PRO A 273 -5.11 12.56 11.41
C PRO A 273 -5.25 13.63 10.32
N PHE A 274 -6.23 13.49 9.41
CA PHE A 274 -6.60 14.56 8.49
C PHE A 274 -7.07 15.77 9.28
N GLY A 275 -6.61 16.95 8.90
CA GLY A 275 -6.95 18.18 9.61
C GLY A 275 -8.45 18.36 9.79
N ASN A 276 -8.85 18.53 11.06
CA ASN A 276 -9.54 19.77 11.43
C ASN A 276 -8.55 20.93 11.31
#